data_AF-A0A7J4PX86-F1
#
_entry.id   AF-A0A7J4PX86-F1
#
_cell.length_a   1.000
_cell.length_b   1.000
_cell.length_c   1.000
_cell.angle_alpha   90.00
_cell.angle_beta   90.00
_cell.angle_gamma   90.00
#
_symmetry.space_group_name_H-M   'P 1'
#
loop_
_entity.id
_entity.type
_entity.pdbx_description
1 polymer ?
#
loop_
_entity_poly.entity_id
_entity_poly.type
_entity_poly.pdbx_seq_one_letter_code
_entity_poly.pdbx_strand_id
1 'polypeptide(L)'
;MDQENHALQSEPTPDRAPITTIDDHGNACRLEGSGLGLFVNIMRISQHWGRPALYEDLDEKMQAEVRLWAKAELTEEDDPVAHKVSVFCLKLIEEFEEDGDL
;
A
#
# COMPACT_ATOMS: atom_id res chain seq x y z
N MET A 1 -0.53 43.95 -19.99
CA MET A 1 -1.03 42.60 -20.32
C MET A 1 -0.56 41.72 -19.19
N ASP A 2 -1.41 41.64 -18.17
CA ASP A 2 -1.14 40.94 -16.93
C ASP A 2 -1.45 39.47 -17.14
N GLN A 3 -0.42 38.63 -17.04
CA GLN A 3 -0.53 37.19 -17.17
C GLN A 3 -0.85 36.64 -15.79
N GLU A 4 -2.15 36.49 -15.50
CA GLU A 4 -2.65 35.84 -14.29
C GLU A 4 -2.18 34.39 -14.27
N ASN A 5 -1.20 34.14 -13.42
CA ASN A 5 -0.73 32.82 -13.03
C ASN A 5 -1.77 32.24 -12.08
N HIS A 6 -2.84 31.68 -12.63
CA HIS A 6 -3.77 30.84 -11.86
C HIS A 6 -2.99 29.58 -11.45
N ALA A 7 -2.31 29.68 -10.30
CA ALA A 7 -1.90 28.51 -9.55
C ALA A 7 -3.16 27.65 -9.39
N LEU A 8 -3.13 26.47 -10.00
CA LEU A 8 -4.10 25.40 -9.77
C LEU A 8 -4.08 25.14 -8.27
N GLN A 9 -5.00 25.80 -7.55
CA GLN A 9 -5.32 25.44 -6.18
C GLN A 9 -5.92 24.05 -6.30
N SER A 10 -5.10 23.03 -6.07
CA SER A 10 -5.57 21.68 -5.80
C SER A 10 -6.59 21.82 -4.68
N GLU A 11 -7.86 21.58 -4.99
CA GLU A 11 -8.89 21.50 -3.96
C GLU A 11 -8.37 20.50 -2.91
N PRO A 12 -8.43 20.84 -1.60
CA PRO A 12 -8.05 19.89 -0.57
C PRO A 12 -8.94 18.68 -0.77
N THR A 13 -8.31 17.54 -1.11
CA THR A 13 -8.97 16.25 -1.16
C THR A 13 -9.75 16.12 0.14
N PRO A 14 -11.07 15.80 0.10
CA PRO A 14 -11.85 15.67 1.32
C PRO A 14 -11.08 14.79 2.28
N ASP A 15 -10.96 15.29 3.51
CA ASP A 15 -10.21 14.74 4.65
C ASP A 15 -10.65 13.28 4.85
N ARG A 16 -10.05 12.37 4.07
CA ARG A 16 -10.46 10.97 4.04
C ARG A 16 -9.97 10.40 5.35
N ALA A 17 -10.89 9.81 6.11
CA ALA A 17 -10.55 9.18 7.36
C ALA A 17 -9.38 8.19 7.10
N PRO A 18 -8.34 8.20 7.94
CA PRO A 18 -7.22 7.30 7.77
C PRO A 18 -7.69 5.86 7.92
N ILE A 19 -7.14 4.96 7.10
CA ILE A 19 -7.48 3.54 7.12
C ILE A 19 -6.91 2.93 8.41
N THR A 20 -7.74 2.21 9.16
CA THR A 20 -7.33 1.55 10.41
C THR A 20 -6.70 0.19 10.13
N THR A 21 -5.67 -0.15 10.90
CA THR A 21 -5.00 -1.46 10.83
C THR A 21 -4.36 -1.79 12.18
N ILE A 22 -3.78 -2.99 12.31
CA ILE A 22 -3.08 -3.46 13.51
C ILE A 22 -1.65 -3.89 13.13
N ASP A 23 -0.65 -3.37 13.84
CA ASP A 23 0.75 -3.76 13.64
C ASP A 23 1.08 -5.16 14.18
N ASP A 24 2.32 -5.59 13.98
CA ASP A 24 2.80 -6.90 14.45
C ASP A 24 2.90 -7.00 15.99
N HIS A 25 2.80 -5.87 16.69
CA HIS A 25 2.79 -5.80 18.14
C HIS A 25 1.36 -5.73 18.71
N GLY A 26 0.33 -5.73 17.87
CA GLY A 26 -1.07 -5.62 18.29
C GLY A 26 -1.54 -4.19 18.55
N ASN A 27 -0.76 -3.17 18.16
CA ASN A 27 -1.17 -1.78 18.32
C ASN A 27 -2.01 -1.32 17.12
N ALA A 28 -3.03 -0.52 17.41
CA ALA A 28 -3.80 0.16 16.36
C ALA A 28 -2.92 1.18 15.64
N CYS A 29 -2.87 1.08 14.32
CA CYS A 29 -2.15 1.97 13.43
C CYS A 29 -3.07 2.59 12.40
N ARG A 30 -2.60 3.69 11.79
CA ARG A 30 -3.30 4.43 10.75
C ARG A 30 -2.45 4.42 9.49
N LEU A 31 -3.05 4.00 8.38
CA LEU A 31 -2.44 4.08 7.06
C LEU A 31 -2.88 5.37 6.39
N GLU A 32 -1.90 6.08 5.85
CA GLU A 32 -2.12 7.31 5.09
C GLU A 32 -2.00 7.03 3.59
N GLY A 33 -2.84 7.73 2.81
CA GLY A 33 -2.87 7.59 1.36
C GLY A 33 -3.44 6.26 0.88
N SER A 34 -3.04 5.84 -0.33
CA SER A 34 -3.61 4.68 -1.02
C SER A 34 -2.70 3.45 -1.07
N GLY A 35 -1.51 3.53 -0.47
CA GLY A 35 -0.49 2.47 -0.56
C GLY A 35 0.13 2.33 -1.95
N LEU A 36 -0.20 3.20 -2.90
CA LEU A 36 0.33 3.16 -4.26
C LEU A 36 1.86 3.25 -4.31
N GLY A 37 2.47 4.00 -3.38
CA GLY A 37 3.93 4.09 -3.26
C GLY A 37 4.58 2.74 -2.99
N LEU A 38 4.02 1.96 -2.06
CA LEU A 38 4.44 0.60 -1.76
C LEU A 38 4.32 -0.29 -3.00
N PHE A 39 3.15 -0.28 -3.66
CA PHE A 39 2.91 -1.07 -4.85
C PHE A 39 3.91 -0.78 -5.99
N VAL A 40 4.19 0.51 -6.25
CA VAL A 40 5.17 0.92 -7.26
C VAL A 40 6.58 0.43 -6.91
N ASN A 41 6.97 0.45 -5.63
CA ASN A 41 8.27 -0.05 -5.21
C ASN A 41 8.39 -1.57 -5.39
N ILE A 42 7.34 -2.33 -5.05
CA ILE A 42 7.30 -3.78 -5.29
C ILE A 42 7.40 -4.08 -6.80
N MET A 43 6.68 -3.33 -7.64
CA MET A 43 6.79 -3.46 -9.11
C MET A 43 8.19 -3.17 -9.63
N ARG A 44 8.93 -2.22 -9.05
CA ARG A 44 10.33 -1.95 -9.41
C ARG A 44 11.24 -3.13 -9.06
N ILE A 45 11.01 -3.78 -7.91
CA ILE A 45 11.73 -5.01 -7.53
C ILE A 45 11.45 -6.10 -8.56
N SER A 46 10.17 -6.31 -8.92
CA SER A 46 9.80 -7.28 -9.96
C SER A 46 10.53 -7.02 -11.29
N GLN A 47 10.57 -5.75 -11.72
CA GLN A 47 11.26 -5.35 -12.94
C GLN A 47 12.76 -5.56 -12.87
N HIS A 48 13.39 -5.30 -11.72
CA HIS A 48 14.81 -5.50 -11.52
C HIS A 48 15.22 -6.97 -11.68
N TRP A 49 14.40 -7.88 -11.13
CA TRP A 49 14.66 -9.32 -11.16
C TRP A 49 14.13 -10.03 -12.41
N GLY A 50 13.28 -9.37 -13.21
CA GLY A 50 12.66 -9.95 -14.39
C GLY A 50 11.61 -11.03 -14.08
N ARG A 51 11.10 -11.07 -12.84
CA ARG A 51 10.07 -11.99 -12.34
C ARG A 51 9.15 -11.26 -11.35
N PRO A 52 7.95 -11.76 -11.05
CA PRO A 52 7.18 -11.24 -9.92
C PRO A 52 8.01 -11.22 -8.64
N ALA A 53 7.99 -10.09 -7.92
CA ALA A 53 8.60 -9.98 -6.61
C ALA A 53 7.86 -10.88 -5.63
N LEU A 54 8.62 -11.63 -4.86
CA LEU A 54 8.14 -12.42 -3.73
C LEU A 54 8.25 -11.59 -2.46
N TYR A 55 7.54 -12.02 -1.42
CA TYR A 55 7.59 -11.36 -0.12
C TYR A 55 9.01 -11.28 0.46
N GLU A 56 9.81 -12.34 0.27
CA GLU A 56 11.21 -12.41 0.72
C GLU A 56 12.16 -11.48 -0.05
N ASP A 57 11.77 -11.00 -1.24
CA ASP A 57 12.57 -10.04 -2.02
C ASP A 57 12.49 -8.61 -1.45
N LEU A 58 11.55 -8.37 -0.54
CA LEU A 58 11.28 -7.06 0.05
C LEU A 58 12.20 -6.80 1.25
N ASP A 59 12.62 -5.55 1.43
CA ASP A 59 13.30 -5.15 2.66
C ASP A 59 12.35 -5.20 3.88
N GLU A 60 12.92 -5.24 5.09
CA GLU A 60 12.15 -5.38 6.34
C GLU A 60 11.06 -4.31 6.50
N LYS A 61 11.32 -3.08 6.04
CA LYS A 61 10.38 -1.98 6.13
C LYS A 61 9.21 -2.19 5.18
N MET A 62 9.48 -2.57 3.94
CA MET A 62 8.47 -2.90 2.95
C MET A 62 7.65 -4.11 3.38
N GLN A 63 8.28 -5.14 3.95
CA GLN A 63 7.55 -6.30 4.49
C GLN A 63 6.60 -5.88 5.63
N ALA A 64 7.05 -5.01 6.54
CA ALA A 64 6.18 -4.47 7.60
C ALA A 64 5.01 -3.68 7.02
N GLU A 65 5.25 -2.84 6.01
CA GLU A 65 4.19 -2.07 5.34
C GLU A 65 3.19 -2.99 4.61
N VAL A 66 3.67 -4.04 3.94
CA VAL A 66 2.83 -5.08 3.31
C VAL A 66 1.94 -5.75 4.35
N ARG A 67 2.47 -6.14 5.51
CA ARG A 67 1.68 -6.74 6.60
C ARG A 67 0.60 -5.79 7.13
N LEU A 68 0.90 -4.50 7.24
CA LEU A 68 -0.08 -3.49 7.64
C LEU A 68 -1.20 -3.34 6.61
N TRP A 69 -0.86 -3.28 5.31
CA TRP A 69 -1.83 -3.16 4.22
C TRP A 69 -2.68 -4.43 4.03
N ALA A 70 -2.10 -5.61 4.25
CA ALA A 70 -2.84 -6.88 4.22
C ALA A 70 -3.88 -6.98 5.35
N LYS A 71 -3.60 -6.37 6.50
CA LYS A 71 -4.51 -6.32 7.68
C LYS A 71 -5.43 -5.09 7.70
N ALA A 72 -5.39 -4.25 6.66
CA ALA A 72 -6.12 -2.99 6.63
C ALA A 72 -7.65 -3.22 6.62
N GLU A 73 -8.35 -2.52 7.50
CA GLU A 73 -9.82 -2.52 7.54
C GLU A 73 -10.35 -1.44 6.59
N LEU A 74 -10.68 -1.85 5.37
CA LEU A 74 -11.17 -0.96 4.32
C LEU A 74 -12.70 -0.93 4.28
N THR A 75 -13.23 0.25 4.01
CA THR A 75 -14.66 0.55 3.83
C THR A 75 -14.97 0.89 2.37
N GLU A 76 -16.25 0.93 1.99
CA GLU A 76 -16.67 1.33 0.64
C GLU A 76 -16.32 2.79 0.30
N GLU A 77 -16.09 3.62 1.31
CA GLU A 77 -15.70 5.02 1.15
C GLU A 77 -14.19 5.20 0.92
N ASP A 78 -13.38 4.14 1.03
CA ASP A 78 -11.94 4.15 0.86
C ASP A 78 -11.47 4.08 -0.61
N ASP A 79 -10.20 4.40 -0.84
CA ASP A 79 -9.66 4.55 -2.19
C ASP A 79 -9.77 3.22 -2.94
N PRO A 80 -10.38 3.16 -4.15
CA PRO A 80 -10.33 1.95 -4.95
C PRO A 80 -8.90 1.44 -5.20
N VAL A 81 -7.89 2.32 -5.17
CA VAL A 81 -6.48 1.95 -5.20
C VAL A 81 -6.04 1.29 -3.89
N ALA A 82 -6.44 1.81 -2.73
CA ALA A 82 -6.17 1.21 -1.42
C ALA A 82 -6.73 -0.21 -1.33
N HIS A 83 -7.95 -0.43 -1.84
CA HIS A 83 -8.55 -1.76 -1.97
C HIS A 83 -7.67 -2.72 -2.79
N LYS A 84 -7.19 -2.27 -3.95
CA LYS A 84 -6.31 -3.09 -4.79
C LYS A 84 -4.97 -3.37 -4.12
N VAL A 85 -4.39 -2.39 -3.43
CA VAL A 85 -3.12 -2.55 -2.72
C VAL A 85 -3.26 -3.53 -1.57
N SER A 86 -4.32 -3.43 -0.77
CA SER A 86 -4.58 -4.35 0.33
C SER A 86 -4.73 -5.79 -0.17
N VAL A 87 -5.55 -6.01 -1.21
CA VAL A 87 -5.71 -7.34 -1.83
C VAL A 87 -4.38 -7.86 -2.40
N PHE A 88 -3.58 -7.00 -3.02
CA PHE A 88 -2.26 -7.39 -3.52
C PHE A 88 -1.33 -7.80 -2.38
N CYS A 89 -1.29 -7.03 -1.29
CA CYS A 89 -0.45 -7.32 -0.12
C CYS A 89 -0.86 -8.63 0.56
N LEU A 90 -2.17 -8.90 0.68
CA LEU A 90 -2.68 -10.16 1.22
C LEU A 90 -2.18 -11.35 0.40
N LYS A 91 -2.35 -11.31 -0.93
CA LYS A 91 -1.90 -12.39 -1.82
C LYS A 91 -0.39 -12.62 -1.75
N LEU A 92 0.39 -11.54 -1.66
CA LEU A 92 1.84 -11.65 -1.56
C LEU A 92 2.28 -12.38 -0.28
N ILE A 93 1.54 -12.24 0.82
CA ILE A 93 1.77 -12.98 2.06
C ILE A 93 1.28 -14.42 1.93
N GLU A 94 0.07 -14.64 1.40
CA GLU A 94 -0.50 -15.98 1.20
C GLU A 94 0.43 -16.86 0.35
N GLU A 95 0.96 -16.34 -0.76
CA GLU A 95 1.93 -17.04 -1.62
C GLU A 95 3.22 -17.40 -0.85
N PHE A 96 3.66 -16.56 0.09
CA PHE A 96 4.84 -16.85 0.91
C PHE A 96 4.57 -17.91 2.00
N GLU A 97 3.39 -17.89 2.61
CA GLU A 97 3.01 -18.90 3.61
C GLU A 97 2.78 -20.27 2.96
N GLU A 98 2.19 -20.32 1.76
CA GLU A 98 2.00 -21.56 0.99
C GLU A 98 3.32 -22.23 0.60
N ASP A 99 4.36 -21.46 0.28
CA ASP A 99 5.69 -21.97 -0.04
C ASP A 99 6.46 -22.52 1.18
N GLY A 100 6.04 -22.18 2.41
CA GLY A 100 6.66 -22.61 3.67
C GLY A 100 6.18 -23.96 4.22
N ASP A 101 5.08 -24.51 3.67
CA ASP A 101 4.45 -25.78 4.11
C ASP A 101 4.90 -27.02 3.29
N LEU A 102 5.96 -26.90 2.48
CA LEU A 102 6.56 -27.96 1.66
C LEU A 102 7.90 -28.49 2.22
#